data_AF-A0A448WUF7-F1
#
_entry.id   AF-A0A448WUF7-F1
#
_cell.length_a   1.000
_cell.length_b   1.000
_cell.length_c   1.000
_cell.angle_alpha   90.00
_cell.angle_beta   90.00
_cell.angle_gamma   90.00
#
_symmetry.space_group_name_H-M   'P 1'
#
loop_
_entity.id
_entity.type
_entity.pdbx_description
1 polymer ?
#
loop_
_entity_poly.entity_id
_entity_poly.type
_entity_poly.pdbx_seq_one_letter_code
_entity_poly.pdbx_strand_id
1 'polypeptide(L)'
;MISQPQLYALSRKPSQVVEYLLENGADVNAQDKGGLIPLHNASSYGHIDVAALLIRHGTCVNVVDKWGYTPLHEAAQKCRTQLCALLLAHGADPASRTQENKKLVEIFVNM
;
A
#
# COMPACT_ATOMS: atom_id res chain seq x y z
N MET A 1 2.44 30.05 25.14
CA MET A 1 2.38 28.66 25.67
C MET A 1 1.55 27.88 24.66
N ILE A 2 2.20 27.05 23.84
CA ILE A 2 1.53 26.32 22.75
C ILE A 2 0.75 25.17 23.41
N SER A 3 -0.55 25.06 23.16
CA SER A 3 -1.40 24.09 23.84
C SER A 3 -1.14 22.66 23.35
N GLN A 4 -1.31 21.67 24.23
CA GLN A 4 -1.13 20.23 23.95
C GLN A 4 -1.74 19.72 22.62
N PRO A 5 -2.90 20.24 22.14
CA PRO A 5 -3.46 19.89 20.83
C PRO A 5 -2.62 20.37 19.63
N GLN A 6 -1.93 21.51 19.75
CA GLN A 6 -1.13 22.08 18.66
C GLN A 6 0.20 21.34 18.48
N LEU A 7 0.74 20.73 19.55
CA LEU A 7 1.91 19.84 19.45
C LEU A 7 1.59 18.57 18.64
N TYR A 8 0.34 18.08 18.70
CA TYR A 8 -0.13 16.91 17.96
C TYR A 8 -0.31 17.18 16.45
N ALA A 9 -0.58 18.43 16.07
CA ALA A 9 -0.69 18.84 14.66
C ALA A 9 0.68 19.00 13.98
N LEU A 10 1.77 19.12 14.76
CA LEU A 10 3.14 19.28 14.23
C LEU A 10 3.82 17.95 13.90
N SER A 11 3.26 16.82 14.34
CA SER A 11 3.61 15.47 13.89
C SER A 11 2.51 14.93 12.98
N ARG A 12 2.28 15.58 11.83
CA ARG A 12 1.29 15.12 10.84
C ARG A 12 1.57 13.66 10.48
N LYS A 13 0.75 12.74 10.98
CA LYS A 13 0.83 11.33 10.60
C LYS A 13 0.66 11.28 9.07
N PRO A 14 1.48 10.52 8.33
CA PRO A 14 1.38 10.43 6.87
C PRO A 14 -0.04 10.16 6.37
N SER A 15 -0.85 9.44 7.15
CA SER A 15 -2.26 9.17 6.89
C SER A 15 -3.14 10.42 6.79
N GLN A 16 -2.91 11.48 7.58
CA GLN A 16 -3.73 12.70 7.53
C GLN A 16 -3.54 13.48 6.23
N VAL A 17 -2.32 13.51 5.71
CA VAL A 17 -2.04 14.18 4.44
C VAL A 17 -2.66 13.40 3.29
N VAL A 18 -2.56 12.07 3.32
CA VAL A 18 -3.19 11.20 2.31
C VAL A 18 -4.72 11.34 2.35
N GLU A 19 -5.33 11.33 3.54
CA GLU A 19 -6.78 11.50 3.72
C GLU A 19 -7.26 12.82 3.14
N TYR A 20 -6.60 13.92 3.49
CA TYR A 20 -6.92 15.24 2.94
C TYR A 20 -6.86 15.25 1.40
N LEU A 21 -5.82 14.66 0.80
CA LEU A 21 -5.67 14.63 -0.66
C LEU A 21 -6.79 13.83 -1.32
N LEU A 22 -7.16 12.66 -0.77
CA LEU A 22 -8.22 11.81 -1.30
C LEU A 22 -9.60 12.48 -1.17
N GLU A 23 -9.88 13.14 -0.05
CA GLU A 23 -11.10 13.93 0.15
C GLU A 23 -11.21 15.11 -0.82
N ASN A 24 -10.08 15.63 -1.29
CA ASN A 24 -10.01 16.71 -2.29
C ASN A 24 -9.86 16.19 -3.73
N GLY A 25 -10.24 14.93 -3.98
CA GLY A 25 -10.35 14.39 -5.34
C GLY A 25 -9.06 13.89 -5.96
N ALA A 26 -8.00 13.66 -5.16
CA ALA A 26 -6.83 12.95 -5.66
C ALA A 26 -7.22 11.53 -6.12
N ASP A 27 -6.72 11.11 -7.28
CA ASP A 27 -6.96 9.77 -7.80
C ASP A 27 -6.20 8.73 -6.97
N VAL A 28 -6.96 7.89 -6.26
CA VAL A 28 -6.45 6.80 -5.41
C VAL A 28 -5.65 5.75 -6.21
N ASN A 29 -5.84 5.69 -7.53
CA ASN A 29 -5.18 4.78 -8.45
C ASN A 29 -4.20 5.50 -9.39
N ALA A 30 -3.79 6.73 -9.08
CA ALA A 30 -2.81 7.46 -9.87
C ALA A 30 -1.51 6.65 -10.04
N GLN A 31 -1.10 6.41 -11.29
CA GLN A 31 0.09 5.63 -11.60
C GLN A 31 1.29 6.54 -11.85
N ASP A 32 2.45 6.14 -11.33
CA ASP A 32 3.72 6.74 -11.72
C ASP A 32 4.26 6.15 -13.05
N LYS A 33 5.47 6.55 -13.45
CA LYS A 33 6.10 6.06 -14.68
C LYS A 33 6.36 4.54 -14.67
N GLY A 34 6.43 3.92 -13.51
CA GLY A 34 6.59 2.47 -13.31
C GLY A 34 5.26 1.72 -13.28
N GLY A 35 4.12 2.42 -13.31
CA GLY A 35 2.80 1.79 -13.12
C GLY A 35 2.45 1.56 -11.65
N LEU A 36 3.25 2.06 -10.71
CA LEU A 36 2.96 1.94 -9.29
C LEU A 36 1.83 2.90 -8.92
N ILE A 37 0.81 2.35 -8.27
CA ILE A 37 -0.22 3.12 -7.56
C ILE A 37 0.20 3.39 -6.10
N PRO A 38 -0.42 4.34 -5.37
CA PRO A 38 -0.10 4.62 -3.98
C PRO A 38 -0.07 3.39 -3.07
N LEU A 39 -0.92 2.39 -3.33
CA LEU A 39 -0.96 1.16 -2.54
C LEU A 39 0.32 0.32 -2.67
N HIS A 40 1.03 0.34 -3.80
CA HIS A 40 2.35 -0.32 -3.93
C HIS A 40 3.35 0.28 -2.93
N ASN A 41 3.43 1.60 -2.89
CA ASN A 41 4.35 2.31 -2.00
C ASN A 41 3.98 2.08 -0.52
N ALA A 42 2.71 2.21 -0.15
CA ALA A 42 2.25 1.92 1.20
C ALA A 42 2.61 0.48 1.61
N SER A 43 2.51 -0.46 0.67
CA SER A 43 2.83 -1.86 0.87
C SER A 43 4.33 -2.12 1.06
N SER A 44 5.18 -1.53 0.23
CA SER A 44 6.65 -1.68 0.34
C SER A 44 7.18 -1.11 1.67
N TYR A 45 6.67 0.06 2.08
CA TYR A 45 7.10 0.74 3.32
C TYR A 45 6.38 0.28 4.59
N GLY A 46 5.36 -0.58 4.49
CA GLY A 46 4.64 -1.10 5.65
C GLY A 46 3.70 -0.09 6.32
N HIS A 47 3.19 0.90 5.58
CA HIS A 47 2.29 1.92 6.10
C HIS A 47 0.86 1.41 6.15
N ILE A 48 0.54 0.61 7.16
CA ILE A 48 -0.77 -0.06 7.33
C ILE A 48 -1.92 0.94 7.35
N ASP A 49 -1.81 2.02 8.12
CA ASP A 49 -2.86 3.05 8.21
C ASP A 49 -3.16 3.70 6.86
N VAL A 50 -2.10 3.95 6.07
CA VAL A 50 -2.23 4.52 4.71
C VAL A 50 -2.85 3.49 3.76
N ALA A 51 -2.41 2.23 3.82
CA ALA A 51 -2.99 1.16 3.00
C ALA A 51 -4.48 0.96 3.28
N ALA A 52 -4.89 0.90 4.55
CA ALA A 52 -6.29 0.78 4.95
C ALA A 52 -7.14 1.96 4.45
N LEU A 53 -6.58 3.18 4.52
CA LEU A 53 -7.23 4.37 3.99
C LEU A 53 -7.40 4.31 2.47
N LEU A 54 -6.36 3.93 1.72
CA LEU A 54 -6.43 3.77 0.26
C LEU A 54 -7.47 2.71 -0.14
N ILE A 55 -7.56 1.59 0.59
CA ILE A 55 -8.58 0.54 0.40
C ILE A 55 -9.98 1.11 0.64
N ARG A 56 -10.18 1.87 1.73
CA ARG A 56 -11.47 2.53 2.02
C ARG A 56 -11.91 3.49 0.91
N HIS A 57 -10.97 4.13 0.23
CA HIS A 57 -11.23 5.02 -0.90
C HIS A 57 -11.30 4.29 -2.26
N GLY A 58 -11.35 2.95 -2.29
CA GLY A 58 -11.61 2.18 -3.51
C GLY A 58 -10.39 1.99 -4.41
N THR A 59 -9.18 1.94 -3.84
CA THR A 59 -8.00 1.55 -4.62
C THR A 59 -8.12 0.12 -5.18
N CYS A 60 -7.54 -0.10 -6.34
CA CYS A 60 -7.49 -1.41 -6.97
C CYS A 60 -6.38 -2.26 -6.33
N VAL A 61 -6.76 -3.22 -5.48
CA VAL A 61 -5.83 -4.02 -4.66
C VAL A 61 -4.89 -4.91 -5.48
N ASN A 62 -5.32 -5.35 -6.66
CA ASN A 62 -4.57 -6.27 -7.54
C ASN A 62 -3.95 -5.56 -8.76
N VAL A 63 -3.69 -4.25 -8.70
CA VAL A 63 -2.96 -3.58 -9.80
C VAL A 63 -1.58 -4.21 -9.94
N VAL A 64 -1.16 -4.38 -11.19
CA VAL A 64 0.14 -4.90 -11.55
C VAL A 64 0.96 -3.74 -12.12
N ASP A 65 2.17 -3.54 -11.61
CA ASP A 65 3.11 -2.56 -12.15
C ASP A 65 3.79 -3.07 -13.44
N LYS A 66 4.70 -2.29 -14.01
CA LYS A 66 5.39 -2.66 -15.26
C LYS A 66 6.31 -3.87 -15.16
N TRP A 67 6.60 -4.37 -13.96
CA TRP A 67 7.46 -5.53 -13.70
C TRP A 67 6.66 -6.75 -13.22
N GLY A 68 5.33 -6.67 -13.22
CA GLY A 68 4.49 -7.78 -12.80
C GLY A 68 4.24 -7.84 -11.29
N TYR A 69 4.63 -6.82 -10.52
CA TYR A 69 4.43 -6.81 -9.08
C TYR A 69 3.07 -6.20 -8.73
N THR A 70 2.41 -6.81 -7.74
CA THR A 70 1.21 -6.27 -7.11
C THR A 70 1.57 -5.68 -5.75
N PRO A 71 0.69 -4.88 -5.11
CA PRO A 71 0.91 -4.42 -3.74
C PRO A 71 1.19 -5.57 -2.76
N LEU A 72 0.56 -6.75 -2.97
CA LEU A 72 0.83 -7.93 -2.14
C LEU A 72 2.25 -8.47 -2.34
N HIS A 73 2.78 -8.45 -3.56
CA HIS A 73 4.18 -8.82 -3.80
C HIS A 73 5.15 -7.85 -3.12
N GLU A 74 4.87 -6.53 -3.14
CA GLU A 74 5.67 -5.52 -2.44
C GLU A 74 5.69 -5.76 -0.92
N ALA A 75 4.51 -5.97 -0.33
CA ALA A 75 4.37 -6.26 1.09
C ALA A 75 5.16 -7.53 1.49
N ALA A 76 5.03 -8.59 0.69
CA ALA A 76 5.67 -9.88 0.97
C ALA A 76 7.21 -9.79 0.88
N GLN A 77 7.76 -9.18 -0.17
CA GLN A 77 9.21 -9.03 -0.34
C GLN A 77 9.88 -8.18 0.75
N LYS A 78 9.12 -7.28 1.38
CA LYS A 78 9.59 -6.42 2.48
C LYS A 78 9.19 -6.94 3.86
N CYS A 79 8.72 -8.18 3.95
CA CYS A 79 8.29 -8.86 5.18
C CYS A 79 7.24 -8.08 5.97
N ARG A 80 6.29 -7.42 5.29
CA ARG A 80 5.20 -6.64 5.92
C ARG A 80 4.01 -7.54 6.25
N THR A 81 4.19 -8.50 7.16
CA THR A 81 3.20 -9.56 7.45
C THR A 81 1.80 -9.03 7.76
N GLN A 82 1.67 -7.99 8.58
CA GLN A 82 0.38 -7.39 8.89
C GLN A 82 -0.29 -6.76 7.66
N LEU A 83 0.50 -6.19 6.76
CA LEU A 83 0.00 -5.57 5.54
C LEU A 83 -0.35 -6.62 4.49
N CYS A 84 0.40 -7.73 4.39
CA CYS A 84 -0.01 -8.91 3.62
C CYS A 84 -1.38 -9.42 4.09
N ALA A 85 -1.58 -9.55 5.40
CA ALA A 85 -2.86 -9.99 5.97
C ALA A 85 -3.99 -9.01 5.62
N LEU A 86 -3.76 -7.70 5.72
CA LEU A 86 -4.72 -6.67 5.32
C LEU A 86 -5.09 -6.82 3.83
N LEU A 87 -4.10 -6.90 2.94
CA LEU A 87 -4.33 -7.01 1.49
C LEU A 87 -5.11 -8.29 1.15
N LEU A 88 -4.74 -9.43 1.74
CA LEU A 88 -5.44 -10.71 1.55
C LEU A 88 -6.90 -10.63 2.03
N ALA A 89 -7.15 -9.99 3.18
CA ALA A 89 -8.50 -9.77 3.69
C ALA A 89 -9.36 -8.90 2.76
N HIS A 90 -8.73 -8.06 1.94
CA HIS A 90 -9.39 -7.19 0.96
C HIS A 90 -9.28 -7.70 -0.49
N GLY A 91 -9.07 -9.00 -0.68
CA GLY A 91 -9.18 -9.65 -1.98
C GLY A 91 -7.92 -9.59 -2.83
N ALA A 92 -6.75 -9.34 -2.24
CA ALA A 92 -5.49 -9.54 -2.94
C ALA A 92 -5.32 -11.02 -3.34
N ASP A 93 -4.96 -11.27 -4.59
CA ASP A 93 -4.77 -12.63 -5.10
C ASP A 93 -3.35 -13.15 -4.78
N PRO A 94 -3.21 -14.18 -3.92
CA PRO A 94 -1.90 -14.75 -3.62
C PRO A 94 -1.32 -15.61 -4.76
N ALA A 95 -2.12 -15.97 -5.77
CA ALA A 95 -1.70 -16.79 -6.90
C ALA A 95 -1.16 -15.97 -8.07
N SER A 96 -1.25 -14.64 -7.99
CA SER A 96 -0.69 -13.73 -8.99
C SER A 96 0.81 -14.00 -9.16
N ARG A 97 1.26 -14.02 -10.42
CA ARG A 97 2.65 -14.30 -10.80
C ARG A 97 3.31 -13.02 -11.27
N THR A 98 4.55 -12.80 -10.87
CA THR A 98 5.37 -11.72 -11.43
C THR A 98 5.83 -12.04 -12.84
N GLN A 99 6.43 -11.07 -13.54
CA GLN A 99 7.03 -11.30 -14.85
C GLN A 99 8.21 -12.29 -14.79
N GLU A 100 8.83 -12.46 -13.62
CA GLU A 100 9.84 -13.50 -13.37
C GLU A 100 9.22 -14.90 -13.12
N ASN A 101 7.90 -15.03 -13.29
CA ASN A 101 7.11 -16.24 -13.00
C ASN A 101 7.21 -16.73 -11.55
N LYS A 102 7.69 -15.87 -10.64
CA LYS A 102 7.80 -16.19 -9.22
C LYS A 102 6.43 -16.13 -8.59
N LYS A 103 6.06 -17.19 -7.88
CA LYS A 103 4.83 -17.20 -7.07
C LYS A 103 5.06 -16.46 -5.75
N LEU A 104 3.99 -15.92 -5.18
CA LEU A 104 4.04 -15.36 -3.83
C LEU A 104 4.62 -16.36 -2.81
N VAL A 105 4.32 -17.66 -2.93
CA VAL A 105 4.90 -18.70 -2.05
C VAL A 105 6.43 -18.76 -2.13
N GLU A 106 7.03 -18.47 -3.28
CA GLU A 106 8.50 -18.44 -3.42
C GLU A 106 9.10 -17.20 -2.76
N ILE A 107 8.35 -16.10 -2.71
CA ILE A 107 8.74 -14.89 -1.97
C ILE A 107 8.65 -15.15 -0.46
N PHE A 108 7.59 -15.81 0.01
CA PHE A 108 7.40 -16.14 1.43
C PHE A 108 8.38 -17.19 1.96
N VAL A 109 8.81 -18.16 1.15
CA VAL A 109 9.76 -19.22 1.57
C VAL A 109 11.20 -18.72 1.67
N ASN A 110 11.53 -17.59 1.02
CA ASN A 110 12.85 -16.95 1.12
C ASN A 110 12.91 -15.88 2.24
N MET A 111 11.91 -15.84 3.14
CA MET A 111 11.89 -15.00 4.35
C MET A 111 12.63 -15.62 5.52
#